data_AF-A0A3A6PSF1-F1
#
_entry.id   AF-A0A3A6PSF1-F1
#
_cell.length_a   1.000
_cell.length_b   1.000
_cell.length_c   1.000
_cell.angle_alpha   90.00
_cell.angle_beta   90.00
_cell.angle_gamma   90.00
#
_symmetry.space_group_name_H-M   'P 1'
#
loop_
_entity.id
_entity.type
_entity.pdbx_description
1 polymer ?
#
loop_
_entity_poly.entity_id
_entity_poly.type
_entity_poly.pdbx_seq_one_letter_code
_entity_poly.pdbx_strand_id
1 'polypeptide(L)'
;MDEQAWFEHRFWLQILGDHSRFIYNALSPVELKDIQTASQFIHHYDQLLNQAREQSIALAELNAAANTLTGQLRAFKLDLLDRTLRGKVKIGFTPTFLNHMVNELEEYQRILASLLEGKGVPQFPSLHHDLLWLQDASGHAASIAMDLDSVEKRLIKKSRKFEKHFTQFYIKSIELVGYFRTMRDRYPVLGKFHNDVNLEMKIFMSFLKELEELELSEELLSRIDPLMPNHMYREECYYLLKLSQSGDIAKPDCDPAEPRI
;
A
#
# COMPACT_ATOMS: atom_id res chain seq x y z
N MET A 1 -19.11 -0.33 -14.64
CA MET A 1 -19.03 0.49 -13.42
C MET A 1 -18.80 -0.45 -12.24
N ASP A 2 -19.64 -1.47 -12.11
CA ASP A 2 -19.58 -2.46 -11.03
C ASP A 2 -18.27 -3.27 -11.01
N GLU A 3 -17.74 -3.70 -12.16
CA GLU A 3 -16.49 -4.49 -12.18
C GLU A 3 -15.28 -3.73 -11.62
N GLN A 4 -15.21 -2.41 -11.84
CA GLN A 4 -14.16 -1.59 -11.24
C GLN A 4 -14.32 -1.51 -9.73
N ALA A 5 -15.55 -1.37 -9.22
CA ALA A 5 -15.81 -1.35 -7.79
C ALA A 5 -15.45 -2.70 -7.13
N TRP A 6 -15.81 -3.82 -7.75
CA TRP A 6 -15.40 -5.15 -7.28
C TRP A 6 -13.88 -5.32 -7.27
N PHE A 7 -13.19 -4.82 -8.30
CA PHE A 7 -11.73 -4.81 -8.33
C PHE A 7 -11.13 -4.01 -7.16
N GLU A 8 -11.62 -2.78 -6.91
CA GLU A 8 -11.15 -1.96 -5.78
C GLU A 8 -11.38 -2.68 -4.45
N HIS A 9 -12.54 -3.32 -4.25
CA HIS A 9 -12.79 -4.10 -3.04
C HIS A 9 -11.82 -5.27 -2.88
N ARG A 10 -11.60 -6.06 -3.94
CA ARG A 10 -10.69 -7.22 -3.86
C ARG A 10 -9.26 -6.80 -3.50
N PHE A 11 -8.78 -5.71 -4.09
CA PHE A 11 -7.48 -5.14 -3.76
C PHE A 11 -7.45 -4.61 -2.31
N TRP A 12 -8.29 -3.62 -2.00
CA TRP A 12 -8.18 -2.88 -0.73
C TRP A 12 -8.57 -3.70 0.49
N LEU A 13 -9.57 -4.58 0.40
CA LEU A 13 -9.93 -5.43 1.54
C LEU A 13 -8.81 -6.42 1.88
N GLN A 14 -8.07 -6.87 0.87
CA GLN A 14 -6.89 -7.70 1.08
C GLN A 14 -5.76 -6.90 1.72
N ILE A 15 -5.41 -5.74 1.17
CA ILE A 15 -4.37 -4.84 1.72
C ILE A 15 -4.65 -4.45 3.17
N LEU A 16 -5.89 -4.06 3.50
CA LEU A 16 -6.26 -3.70 4.88
C LEU A 16 -6.33 -4.93 5.81
N GLY A 17 -6.65 -6.10 5.27
CA GLY A 17 -6.51 -7.38 5.96
C GLY A 17 -5.05 -7.72 6.27
N ASP A 18 -4.12 -7.41 5.36
CA ASP A 18 -2.68 -7.61 5.54
C ASP A 18 -2.12 -6.65 6.59
N HIS A 19 -2.49 -5.36 6.55
CA HIS A 19 -2.15 -4.41 7.62
C HIS A 19 -2.56 -4.88 9.00
N SER A 20 -3.75 -5.46 9.11
CA SER A 20 -4.27 -5.96 10.38
C SER A 20 -3.41 -7.13 10.89
N ARG A 21 -2.90 -7.99 10.01
CA ARG A 21 -1.96 -9.08 10.34
C ARG A 21 -0.59 -8.54 10.74
N PHE A 22 -0.07 -7.58 9.98
CA PHE A 22 1.21 -6.94 10.26
C PHE A 22 1.18 -6.27 11.64
N ILE A 23 0.14 -5.50 11.94
CA ILE A 23 -0.03 -4.86 13.25
C ILE A 23 -0.14 -5.92 14.35
N TYR A 24 -0.95 -6.97 14.14
CA TYR A 24 -1.08 -8.08 15.09
C TYR A 24 0.27 -8.71 15.42
N ASN A 25 1.09 -9.03 14.41
CA ASN A 25 2.39 -9.66 14.58
C ASN A 25 3.44 -8.72 15.20
N ALA A 26 3.32 -7.41 14.97
CA ALA A 26 4.26 -6.42 15.48
C ALA A 26 4.00 -6.01 16.94
N LEU A 27 2.82 -6.29 17.49
CA LEU A 27 2.46 -5.89 18.86
C LEU A 27 3.14 -6.78 19.91
N SER A 28 3.69 -6.15 20.95
CA SER A 28 4.23 -6.87 22.10
C SER A 28 3.12 -7.63 22.84
N PRO A 29 3.38 -8.81 23.42
CA PRO A 29 2.39 -9.58 24.17
C PRO A 29 1.70 -8.84 25.33
N VAL A 30 2.25 -7.71 25.79
CA VAL A 30 1.63 -6.87 26.82
C VAL A 30 0.46 -6.03 26.29
N GLU A 31 0.37 -5.80 24.97
CA GLU A 31 -0.64 -4.98 24.31
C GLU A 31 -1.90 -5.80 23.99
N LEU A 32 -2.40 -6.57 24.96
CA LEU A 32 -3.48 -7.56 24.77
C LEU A 32 -4.74 -6.99 24.10
N LYS A 33 -5.11 -5.76 24.46
CA LYS A 33 -6.28 -5.09 23.89
C LYS A 33 -6.09 -4.81 22.39
N ASP A 34 -4.94 -4.27 22.01
CA ASP A 34 -4.65 -3.96 20.61
C ASP A 34 -4.50 -5.23 19.77
N ILE A 35 -3.93 -6.30 20.35
CA ILE A 35 -3.84 -7.62 19.72
C ILE A 35 -5.25 -8.18 19.42
N GLN A 36 -6.17 -8.09 20.38
CA GLN A 36 -7.56 -8.52 20.17
C GLN A 36 -8.25 -7.68 19.09
N THR A 37 -8.06 -6.37 19.11
CA THR A 37 -8.61 -5.47 18.08
C THR A 37 -8.04 -5.77 16.69
N ALA A 38 -6.74 -5.95 16.55
CA ALA A 38 -6.11 -6.33 15.29
C ALA A 38 -6.64 -7.68 14.79
N SER A 39 -6.78 -8.68 15.67
CA SER A 39 -7.37 -9.99 15.33
C SER A 39 -8.81 -9.89 14.82
N GLN A 40 -9.63 -8.99 15.38
CA GLN A 40 -10.98 -8.74 14.88
C GLN A 40 -10.96 -8.13 13.48
N PHE A 41 -10.07 -7.16 13.21
CA PHE A 41 -9.93 -6.60 11.87
C PHE A 41 -9.51 -7.65 10.85
N ILE A 42 -8.55 -8.52 11.18
CA ILE A 42 -8.15 -9.65 10.33
C ILE A 42 -9.38 -10.46 9.88
N HIS A 43 -10.21 -10.88 10.85
CA HIS A 43 -11.39 -11.68 10.58
C HIS A 43 -12.42 -10.94 9.71
N HIS A 44 -12.74 -9.69 10.04
CA HIS A 44 -13.75 -8.94 9.30
C HIS A 44 -13.30 -8.58 7.88
N TYR A 45 -12.03 -8.23 7.66
CA TYR A 45 -11.54 -7.97 6.30
C TYR A 45 -11.52 -9.24 5.45
N ASP A 46 -11.17 -10.39 6.02
CA ASP A 46 -11.24 -11.66 5.29
C ASP A 46 -12.67 -12.04 4.89
N GLN A 47 -13.64 -11.80 5.78
CA GLN A 47 -15.06 -12.01 5.47
C GLN A 47 -15.52 -11.15 4.29
N LEU A 48 -15.25 -9.84 4.35
CA LEU A 48 -15.62 -8.93 3.26
C LEU A 48 -14.88 -9.25 1.96
N LEU A 49 -13.59 -9.63 2.04
CA LEU A 49 -12.80 -10.02 0.88
C LEU A 49 -13.37 -11.26 0.20
N ASN A 50 -13.76 -12.28 0.98
CA ASN A 50 -14.38 -13.48 0.43
C ASN A 50 -15.72 -13.16 -0.26
N GLN A 51 -16.55 -12.32 0.37
CA GLN A 51 -17.78 -11.83 -0.25
C GLN A 51 -17.52 -11.05 -1.55
N ALA A 52 -16.43 -10.28 -1.62
CA ALA A 52 -16.03 -9.55 -2.82
C ALA A 52 -15.50 -10.45 -3.95
N ARG A 53 -14.83 -11.55 -3.61
CA ARG A 53 -14.35 -12.56 -4.56
C ARG A 53 -15.49 -13.37 -5.14
N GLU A 54 -16.40 -13.81 -4.28
CA GLU A 54 -17.57 -14.62 -4.66
C GLU A 54 -18.71 -13.77 -5.24
N GLN A 55 -18.66 -12.45 -5.04
CA GLN A 55 -19.77 -11.52 -5.32
C GLN A 55 -21.08 -11.99 -4.64
N SER A 56 -20.97 -12.52 -3.42
CA SER A 56 -22.07 -13.17 -2.70
C SER A 56 -22.97 -12.21 -1.91
N ILE A 57 -22.69 -10.91 -1.97
CA ILE A 57 -23.44 -9.83 -1.32
C ILE A 57 -23.73 -8.70 -2.32
N ALA A 58 -24.74 -7.88 -2.07
CA ALA A 58 -25.00 -6.71 -2.92
C ALA A 58 -23.85 -5.69 -2.80
N LEU A 59 -23.41 -5.12 -3.93
CA LEU A 59 -22.29 -4.16 -3.94
C LEU A 59 -22.54 -2.95 -3.01
N ALA A 60 -23.78 -2.47 -2.93
CA ALA A 60 -24.14 -1.36 -2.02
C ALA A 60 -23.97 -1.74 -0.54
N GLU A 61 -24.25 -2.99 -0.17
CA GLU A 61 -24.06 -3.51 1.18
C GLU A 61 -22.57 -3.69 1.48
N LEU A 62 -21.79 -4.21 0.53
CA LEU A 62 -20.34 -4.30 0.65
C LEU A 62 -19.69 -2.91 0.82
N ASN A 63 -20.09 -1.92 0.02
CA ASN A 63 -19.63 -0.54 0.12
C ASN A 63 -19.84 0.02 1.54
N ALA A 64 -21.04 -0.15 2.10
CA ALA A 64 -21.38 0.35 3.42
C ALA A 64 -20.60 -0.36 4.54
N ALA A 65 -20.49 -1.69 4.46
CA ALA A 65 -19.73 -2.50 5.41
C ALA A 65 -18.24 -2.17 5.38
N ALA A 66 -17.65 -2.10 4.18
CA ALA A 66 -16.26 -1.73 3.97
C ALA A 66 -15.97 -0.32 4.49
N ASN A 67 -16.85 0.66 4.22
CA ASN A 67 -16.68 2.03 4.71
C ASN A 67 -16.69 2.12 6.24
N THR A 68 -17.61 1.39 6.88
CA THR A 68 -17.69 1.34 8.34
C THR A 68 -16.43 0.73 8.95
N LEU A 69 -16.01 -0.44 8.45
CA LEU A 69 -14.83 -1.15 8.96
C LEU A 69 -13.53 -0.36 8.71
N THR A 70 -13.42 0.28 7.55
CA THR A 70 -12.28 1.12 7.18
C THR A 70 -12.18 2.36 8.09
N GLY A 71 -13.30 2.99 8.43
CA GLY A 71 -13.33 4.08 9.41
C GLY A 71 -12.86 3.67 10.80
N GLN A 72 -13.23 2.46 11.25
CA GLN A 72 -12.77 1.90 12.53
C GLN A 72 -11.27 1.58 12.50
N LEU A 73 -10.77 0.97 11.42
CA LEU A 73 -9.35 0.69 11.25
C LEU A 73 -8.51 1.97 11.21
N ARG A 74 -9.02 3.04 10.58
CA ARG A 74 -8.37 4.35 10.60
C ARG A 74 -8.19 4.88 12.00
N ALA A 75 -9.26 4.86 12.80
CA ALA A 75 -9.21 5.31 14.19
C ALA A 75 -8.19 4.49 15.01
N PHE A 76 -8.15 3.18 14.79
CA PHE A 76 -7.18 2.29 15.43
C PHE A 76 -5.73 2.59 15.02
N LYS A 77 -5.44 2.71 13.72
CA LYS A 77 -4.09 3.06 13.22
C LYS A 77 -3.61 4.41 13.75
N LEU A 78 -4.49 5.43 13.80
CA LEU A 78 -4.16 6.75 14.34
C LEU A 78 -3.93 6.74 15.85
N ASP A 79 -4.72 5.98 16.61
CA ASP A 79 -4.50 5.80 18.06
C ASP A 79 -3.17 5.09 18.34
N LEU A 80 -2.84 4.05 17.57
CA LEU A 80 -1.53 3.38 17.63
C LEU A 80 -0.38 4.34 17.31
N LEU A 81 -0.52 5.14 16.25
CA LEU A 81 0.48 6.14 15.86
C LEU A 81 0.71 7.17 16.97
N ASP A 82 -0.37 7.76 17.51
CA ASP A 82 -0.30 8.74 18.59
C ASP A 82 0.31 8.13 19.88
N ARG A 83 -0.05 6.90 20.24
CA ARG A 83 0.58 6.21 21.37
C ARG A 83 2.03 5.86 21.10
N THR A 84 2.41 5.53 19.86
CA THR A 84 3.81 5.27 19.48
C THR A 84 4.65 6.53 19.66
N LEU A 85 4.15 7.69 19.18
CA LEU A 85 4.81 8.98 19.32
C LEU A 85 4.98 9.43 20.79
N ARG A 86 4.13 8.94 21.70
CA ARG A 86 4.19 9.23 23.14
C ARG A 86 4.86 8.13 23.98
N GLY A 87 5.38 7.07 23.36
CA GLY A 87 5.97 5.91 24.06
C GLY A 87 4.97 5.16 24.95
N LYS A 88 3.70 5.08 24.51
CA LYS A 88 2.56 4.47 25.23
C LYS A 88 2.04 3.17 24.60
N VAL A 89 2.82 2.58 23.69
CA VAL A 89 2.56 1.28 23.08
C VAL A 89 3.90 0.61 22.77
N LYS A 90 3.98 -0.71 22.95
CA LYS A 90 5.11 -1.54 22.55
C LYS A 90 4.78 -2.26 21.24
N ILE A 91 5.26 -1.72 20.12
CA ILE A 91 5.05 -2.25 18.78
C ILE A 91 6.37 -2.24 18.00
N GLY A 92 6.57 -3.21 17.11
CA GLY A 92 7.76 -3.36 16.26
C GLY A 92 7.80 -2.44 15.03
N PHE A 93 6.77 -1.62 14.80
CA PHE A 93 6.74 -0.67 13.68
C PHE A 93 7.17 0.74 14.06
N THR A 94 7.74 1.43 13.08
CA THR A 94 8.06 2.86 13.20
C THR A 94 6.83 3.73 12.94
N PRO A 95 6.79 4.96 13.48
CA PRO A 95 5.68 5.89 13.24
C PRO A 95 5.41 6.15 11.76
N THR A 96 6.46 6.26 10.92
CA THR A 96 6.29 6.52 9.49
C THR A 96 5.63 5.35 8.76
N PHE A 97 5.96 4.11 9.11
CA PHE A 97 5.33 2.93 8.51
C PHE A 97 3.84 2.85 8.86
N LEU A 98 3.48 3.14 10.12
CA LEU A 98 2.07 3.26 10.52
C LEU A 98 1.36 4.43 9.80
N ASN A 99 2.08 5.53 9.52
CA ASN A 99 1.52 6.65 8.77
C ASN A 99 1.26 6.30 7.30
N HIS A 100 2.15 5.56 6.64
CA HIS A 100 1.94 5.08 5.26
C HIS A 100 0.67 4.23 5.17
N MET A 101 0.52 3.28 6.09
CA MET A 101 -0.70 2.49 6.25
C MET A 101 -1.98 3.33 6.41
N VAL A 102 -1.90 4.55 6.96
CA VAL A 102 -3.03 5.48 7.05
C VAL A 102 -3.27 6.18 5.72
N ASN A 103 -2.22 6.63 5.04
CA ASN A 103 -2.31 7.27 3.72
C ASN A 103 -3.01 6.36 2.70
N GLU A 104 -2.60 5.10 2.62
CA GLU A 104 -3.20 4.07 1.77
C GLU A 104 -4.68 3.85 2.11
N LEU A 105 -5.00 3.71 3.39
CA LEU A 105 -6.36 3.53 3.87
C LEU A 105 -7.25 4.72 3.48
N GLU A 106 -6.75 5.95 3.59
CA GLU A 106 -7.49 7.15 3.23
C GLU A 106 -7.77 7.22 1.72
N GLU A 107 -6.94 6.62 0.88
CA GLU A 107 -7.22 6.46 -0.54
C GLU A 107 -8.43 5.54 -0.78
N TYR A 108 -8.50 4.41 -0.07
CA TYR A 108 -9.68 3.55 -0.14
C TYR A 108 -10.95 4.26 0.38
N GLN A 109 -10.84 5.07 1.44
CA GLN A 109 -11.97 5.86 1.93
C GLN A 109 -12.50 6.86 0.88
N ARG A 110 -11.62 7.49 0.09
CA ARG A 110 -12.04 8.36 -1.02
C ARG A 110 -12.81 7.60 -2.09
N ILE A 111 -12.35 6.38 -2.42
CA ILE A 111 -13.02 5.49 -3.37
C ILE A 111 -14.41 5.09 -2.82
N LEU A 112 -14.48 4.63 -1.56
CA LEU A 112 -15.73 4.23 -0.91
C LEU A 112 -16.73 5.39 -0.82
N ALA A 113 -16.28 6.60 -0.50
CA ALA A 113 -17.15 7.78 -0.47
C ALA A 113 -17.80 8.03 -1.84
N SER A 114 -17.02 7.96 -2.92
CA SER A 114 -17.53 8.10 -4.30
C SER A 114 -18.51 6.99 -4.68
N LEU A 115 -18.21 5.74 -4.28
CA LEU A 115 -19.09 4.58 -4.51
C LEU A 115 -20.42 4.71 -3.77
N LEU A 116 -20.41 5.15 -2.51
CA LEU A 116 -21.61 5.38 -1.70
C LEU A 116 -22.48 6.52 -2.22
N GLU A 117 -21.88 7.52 -2.87
CA GLU A 117 -22.60 8.59 -3.58
C GLU A 117 -23.15 8.16 -4.94
N GLY A 118 -22.90 6.92 -5.38
CA GLY A 118 -23.32 6.40 -6.68
C GLY A 118 -22.53 6.98 -7.86
N LYS A 119 -21.36 7.57 -7.62
CA LYS A 119 -20.51 8.19 -8.65
C LYS A 119 -19.53 7.22 -9.32
N GLY A 120 -19.45 5.98 -8.84
CA GLY A 120 -18.48 4.98 -9.31
C GLY A 120 -17.07 5.20 -8.74
N VAL A 121 -16.09 4.45 -9.27
CA VAL A 121 -14.68 4.59 -8.85
C VAL A 121 -14.12 5.92 -9.38
N PRO A 122 -13.60 6.80 -8.50
CA PRO A 122 -13.11 8.10 -8.92
C PRO A 122 -11.85 7.97 -9.79
N GLN A 123 -11.66 8.94 -10.68
CA GLN A 123 -10.47 9.08 -11.50
C GLN A 123 -9.65 10.26 -10.98
N PHE A 124 -8.36 10.04 -10.74
CA PHE A 124 -7.45 11.08 -10.29
C PHE A 124 -6.37 11.35 -11.36
N PRO A 125 -5.81 12.57 -11.41
CA PRO A 125 -4.62 12.84 -12.20
C PRO A 125 -3.44 11.97 -11.72
N SER A 126 -2.52 11.59 -12.61
CA SER A 126 -1.37 10.73 -12.25
C SER A 126 -0.54 11.23 -11.07
N LEU A 127 -0.31 12.55 -10.99
CA LEU A 127 0.43 13.16 -9.88
C LEU A 127 -0.23 12.95 -8.51
N HIS A 128 -1.54 12.71 -8.43
CA HIS A 128 -2.20 12.32 -7.18
C HIS A 128 -1.65 10.98 -6.68
N HIS A 129 -1.50 10.02 -7.59
CA HIS A 129 -0.95 8.71 -7.28
C HIS A 129 0.54 8.81 -6.93
N ASP A 130 1.30 9.64 -7.63
CA ASP A 130 2.72 9.84 -7.33
C ASP A 130 2.97 10.39 -5.91
N LEU A 131 2.11 11.29 -5.44
CA LEU A 131 2.22 11.85 -4.09
C LEU A 131 1.93 10.83 -2.98
N LEU A 132 1.16 9.78 -3.28
CA LEU A 132 0.89 8.68 -2.36
C LEU A 132 1.99 7.61 -2.46
N TRP A 133 2.12 7.02 -3.64
CA TRP A 133 2.83 5.76 -3.83
C TRP A 133 4.36 5.91 -3.92
N LEU A 134 4.90 7.08 -4.27
CA LEU A 134 6.36 7.25 -4.24
C LEU A 134 6.90 7.38 -2.82
N GLN A 135 6.11 7.98 -1.92
CA GLN A 135 6.48 8.04 -0.50
C GLN A 135 6.37 6.66 0.14
N ASP A 136 5.33 5.91 -0.24
CA ASP A 136 5.07 4.53 0.16
C ASP A 136 6.20 3.57 -0.28
N ALA A 137 6.50 3.51 -1.58
CA ALA A 137 7.60 2.69 -2.12
C ALA A 137 8.96 3.04 -1.51
N SER A 138 9.19 4.32 -1.17
CA SER A 138 10.37 4.72 -0.40
C SER A 138 10.36 4.14 1.02
N GLY A 139 9.20 4.12 1.67
CA GLY A 139 8.97 3.48 2.97
C GLY A 139 9.19 1.97 2.92
N HIS A 140 8.68 1.29 1.89
CA HIS A 140 8.90 -0.13 1.64
C HIS A 140 10.39 -0.47 1.53
N ALA A 141 11.12 0.27 0.69
CA ALA A 141 12.54 0.07 0.52
C ALA A 141 13.32 0.32 1.83
N ALA A 142 12.92 1.33 2.62
CA ALA A 142 13.53 1.62 3.91
C ALA A 142 13.24 0.53 4.96
N SER A 143 12.01 0.04 5.06
CA SER A 143 11.62 -0.99 6.03
C SER A 143 12.34 -2.32 5.75
N ILE A 144 12.42 -2.74 4.48
CA ILE A 144 13.22 -3.90 4.07
C ILE A 144 14.67 -3.73 4.53
N ALA A 145 15.29 -2.57 4.31
CA ALA A 145 16.67 -2.34 4.72
C ALA A 145 16.88 -2.40 6.25
N MET A 146 15.84 -2.13 7.04
CA MET A 146 15.87 -2.18 8.51
C MET A 146 15.61 -3.59 9.07
N ASP A 147 14.85 -4.41 8.35
CA ASP A 147 14.44 -5.74 8.80
C ASP A 147 15.37 -6.86 8.32
N LEU A 148 16.19 -6.61 7.30
CA LEU A 148 17.30 -7.48 6.90
C LEU A 148 18.36 -7.59 8.01
N ASP A 149 18.92 -8.80 8.20
CA ASP A 149 20.02 -8.99 9.14
C ASP A 149 21.22 -8.14 8.73
N SER A 150 21.95 -7.67 9.73
CA SER A 150 23.16 -6.88 9.55
C SER A 150 24.19 -7.51 8.61
N VAL A 151 24.22 -8.83 8.42
CA VAL A 151 25.14 -9.53 7.50
C VAL A 151 24.69 -9.49 6.04
N GLU A 152 23.42 -9.18 5.75
CA GLU A 152 22.84 -9.07 4.39
C GLU A 152 23.23 -7.77 3.68
N LYS A 153 24.53 -7.41 3.73
CA LYS A 153 25.06 -6.11 3.29
C LYS A 153 24.68 -5.75 1.85
N ARG A 154 24.61 -6.76 0.97
CA ARG A 154 24.28 -6.55 -0.45
C ARG A 154 22.82 -6.17 -0.63
N LEU A 155 21.91 -6.88 0.02
CA LEU A 155 20.48 -6.62 -0.03
C LEU A 155 20.14 -5.29 0.66
N ILE A 156 20.71 -5.02 1.84
CA ILE A 156 20.56 -3.72 2.53
C ILE A 156 20.98 -2.55 1.62
N LYS A 157 22.12 -2.68 0.93
CA LYS A 157 22.60 -1.65 0.00
C LYS A 157 21.66 -1.47 -1.19
N LYS A 158 21.07 -2.56 -1.70
CA LYS A 158 20.11 -2.55 -2.80
C LYS A 158 18.82 -1.84 -2.37
N SER A 159 18.26 -2.19 -1.21
CA SER A 159 17.06 -1.54 -0.65
C SER A 159 17.26 -0.04 -0.42
N ARG A 160 18.38 0.38 0.21
CA ARG A 160 18.70 1.81 0.39
C ARG A 160 18.86 2.58 -0.92
N LYS A 161 19.22 1.90 -2.01
CA LYS A 161 19.30 2.53 -3.33
C LYS A 161 17.89 2.82 -3.86
N PHE A 162 16.96 1.88 -3.72
CA PHE A 162 15.55 2.10 -4.06
C PHE A 162 14.93 3.22 -3.22
N GLU A 163 15.13 3.20 -1.90
CA GLU A 163 14.68 4.26 -0.99
C GLU A 163 15.12 5.64 -1.50
N LYS A 164 16.42 5.78 -1.82
CA LYS A 164 16.97 7.02 -2.38
C LYS A 164 16.27 7.42 -3.69
N HIS A 165 16.07 6.48 -4.60
CA HIS A 165 15.46 6.76 -5.89
C HIS A 165 14.00 7.21 -5.75
N PHE A 166 13.18 6.51 -4.95
CA PHE A 166 11.79 6.87 -4.71
C PHE A 166 11.64 8.19 -3.95
N THR A 167 12.51 8.46 -2.97
CA THR A 167 12.58 9.78 -2.32
C THR A 167 12.86 10.90 -3.34
N GLN A 168 13.78 10.68 -4.29
CA GLN A 168 14.09 11.65 -5.34
C GLN A 168 12.93 11.86 -6.31
N PHE A 169 12.22 10.79 -6.68
CA PHE A 169 11.01 10.90 -7.50
C PHE A 169 9.89 11.64 -6.76
N TYR A 170 9.69 11.37 -5.47
CA TYR A 170 8.70 12.05 -4.66
C TYR A 170 8.95 13.57 -4.57
N ILE A 171 10.20 13.98 -4.33
CA ILE A 171 10.55 15.41 -4.35
C ILE A 171 10.25 16.03 -5.72
N LYS A 172 10.54 15.31 -6.81
CA LYS A 172 10.23 15.77 -8.16
C LYS A 172 8.72 15.88 -8.40
N SER A 173 7.90 14.95 -7.89
CA SER A 173 6.44 15.00 -8.08
C SER A 173 5.80 16.19 -7.36
N ILE A 174 6.31 16.57 -6.18
CA ILE A 174 5.88 17.80 -5.47
C ILE A 174 6.05 19.04 -6.36
N GLU A 175 7.22 19.20 -6.98
CA GLU A 175 7.47 20.34 -7.86
C GLU A 175 6.62 20.28 -9.14
N LEU A 176 6.43 19.09 -9.71
CA LEU A 176 5.56 18.90 -10.87
C LEU A 176 4.12 19.32 -10.58
N VAL A 177 3.57 18.95 -9.42
CA VAL A 177 2.25 19.44 -8.96
C VAL A 177 2.23 20.96 -8.91
N GLY A 178 3.30 21.57 -8.39
CA GLY A 178 3.48 23.02 -8.38
C GLY A 178 3.43 23.66 -9.77
N TYR A 179 3.91 23.00 -10.81
CA TYR A 179 3.90 23.52 -12.18
C TYR A 179 2.49 23.55 -12.79
N PHE A 180 1.56 22.70 -12.35
CA PHE A 180 0.18 22.68 -12.86
C PHE A 180 -0.65 23.90 -12.48
N ARG A 181 -0.16 24.77 -11.57
CA ARG A 181 -0.74 26.10 -11.31
C ARG A 181 -0.71 27.03 -12.54
N THR A 182 0.06 26.66 -13.56
CA THR A 182 0.06 27.33 -14.88
C THR A 182 -1.18 27.03 -15.72
N MET A 183 -2.11 26.18 -15.23
CA MET A 183 -3.38 25.84 -15.87
C MET A 183 -3.22 25.20 -17.26
N ARG A 184 -2.11 24.49 -17.49
CA ARG A 184 -1.94 23.63 -18.66
C ARG A 184 -2.20 22.18 -18.28
N ASP A 185 -2.93 21.49 -19.16
CA ASP A 185 -3.35 20.11 -18.90
C ASP A 185 -2.25 19.08 -19.12
N ARG A 186 -1.22 19.39 -19.91
CA ARG A 186 -0.15 18.43 -20.26
C ARG A 186 1.21 19.09 -20.45
N TYR A 187 2.24 18.35 -20.02
CA TYR A 187 3.64 18.68 -20.25
C TYR A 187 4.43 17.44 -20.69
N PRO A 188 5.33 17.54 -21.69
CA PRO A 188 6.20 16.44 -22.10
C PRO A 188 7.06 15.86 -20.96
N VAL A 189 7.40 16.69 -19.96
CA VAL A 189 8.18 16.25 -18.79
C VAL A 189 7.47 15.17 -17.97
N LEU A 190 6.13 15.13 -17.97
CA LEU A 190 5.38 14.09 -17.26
C LEU A 190 5.59 12.72 -17.90
N GLY A 191 5.50 12.63 -19.23
CA GLY A 191 5.76 11.38 -19.93
C GLY A 191 7.18 10.84 -19.66
N LYS A 192 8.19 11.72 -19.61
CA LYS A 192 9.55 11.31 -19.21
C LYS A 192 9.60 10.86 -17.75
N PHE A 193 8.97 11.59 -16.84
CA PHE A 193 8.94 11.28 -15.42
C PHE A 193 8.29 9.92 -15.14
N HIS A 194 7.09 9.66 -15.67
CA HIS A 194 6.40 8.40 -15.45
C HIS A 194 7.09 7.21 -16.13
N ASN A 195 7.77 7.42 -17.26
CA ASN A 195 8.63 6.38 -17.84
C ASN A 195 9.80 6.00 -16.92
N ASP A 196 10.41 6.97 -16.25
CA ASP A 196 11.50 6.72 -15.30
C ASP A 196 11.00 6.01 -14.04
N VAL A 197 9.86 6.47 -13.49
CA VAL A 197 9.21 5.83 -12.35
C VAL A 197 8.82 4.38 -12.69
N ASN A 198 8.18 4.14 -13.83
CA ASN A 198 7.78 2.81 -14.27
C ASN A 198 8.97 1.86 -14.43
N LEU A 199 10.10 2.33 -14.97
CA LEU A 199 11.29 1.51 -15.07
C LEU A 199 11.83 1.14 -13.69
N GLU A 200 11.99 2.10 -12.79
CA GLU A 200 12.50 1.84 -11.44
C GLU A 200 11.56 0.93 -10.66
N MET A 201 10.24 1.16 -10.77
CA MET A 201 9.23 0.38 -10.07
C MET A 201 9.22 -1.08 -10.53
N LYS A 202 9.37 -1.34 -11.83
CA LYS A 202 9.51 -2.72 -12.33
C LYS A 202 10.73 -3.44 -11.75
N ILE A 203 11.85 -2.72 -11.63
CA ILE A 203 13.08 -3.28 -11.04
C ILE A 203 12.87 -3.54 -9.54
N PHE A 204 12.16 -2.66 -8.84
CA PHE A 204 11.80 -2.84 -7.43
C PHE A 204 10.85 -4.01 -7.23
N MET A 205 9.80 -4.14 -8.04
CA MET A 205 8.88 -5.28 -8.02
C MET A 205 9.58 -6.62 -8.27
N SER A 206 10.56 -6.67 -9.18
CA SER A 206 11.40 -7.87 -9.35
C SER A 206 12.24 -8.17 -8.11
N PHE A 207 12.71 -7.14 -7.41
CA PHE A 207 13.43 -7.29 -6.15
C PHE A 207 12.51 -7.77 -5.01
N LEU A 208 11.26 -7.30 -4.94
CA LEU A 208 10.29 -7.79 -3.96
C LEU A 208 10.01 -9.28 -4.16
N LYS A 209 9.84 -9.74 -5.41
CA LYS A 209 9.70 -11.17 -5.73
C LYS A 209 10.93 -11.99 -5.33
N GLU A 210 12.13 -11.48 -5.59
CA GLU A 210 13.38 -12.11 -5.13
C GLU A 210 13.39 -12.28 -3.60
N LEU A 211 12.95 -11.26 -2.84
CA LEU A 211 12.87 -11.36 -1.39
C LEU A 211 11.80 -12.35 -0.92
N GLU A 212 10.62 -12.35 -1.54
CA GLU A 212 9.55 -13.31 -1.25
C GLU A 212 10.03 -14.76 -1.43
N GLU A 213 10.71 -15.05 -2.55
CA GLU A 213 11.28 -16.38 -2.82
C GLU A 213 12.36 -16.79 -1.81
N LEU A 214 13.25 -15.86 -1.44
CA LEU A 214 14.31 -16.12 -0.46
C LEU A 214 13.76 -16.33 0.97
N GLU A 215 12.71 -15.61 1.36
CA GLU A 215 12.02 -15.86 2.64
C GLU A 215 11.31 -17.21 2.64
N LEU A 216 10.58 -17.56 1.57
CA LEU A 216 9.88 -18.84 1.45
C LEU A 216 10.83 -20.05 1.43
N SER A 217 12.07 -19.87 0.98
CA SER A 217 13.11 -20.91 0.94
C SER A 217 14.02 -20.93 2.18
N GLU A 218 13.77 -20.06 3.17
CA GLU A 218 14.60 -19.89 4.37
C GLU A 218 16.08 -19.53 4.04
N GLU A 219 16.32 -18.94 2.86
CA GLU A 219 17.65 -18.53 2.39
C GLU A 219 18.01 -17.09 2.81
N LEU A 220 17.03 -16.30 3.27
CA LEU A 220 17.22 -14.92 3.70
C LEU A 220 17.33 -14.79 5.23
N LEU A 221 18.36 -14.09 5.71
CA LEU A 221 18.46 -13.74 7.12
C LEU A 221 17.77 -12.39 7.37
N SER A 222 16.58 -12.42 7.98
CA SER A 222 15.81 -11.20 8.26
C SER A 222 14.77 -11.39 9.39
N ARG A 223 13.97 -10.35 9.64
CA ARG A 223 12.71 -10.40 10.42
C ARG A 223 11.45 -10.24 9.54
N ILE A 224 11.62 -10.32 8.22
CA ILE A 224 10.58 -10.07 7.23
C ILE A 224 9.68 -11.31 7.16
N ASP A 225 8.38 -11.12 7.22
CA ASP A 225 7.40 -12.16 6.91
C ASP A 225 7.24 -12.23 5.37
N PRO A 226 7.22 -13.42 4.73
CA PRO A 226 7.03 -13.54 3.28
C PRO A 226 5.82 -12.79 2.73
N LEU A 227 4.76 -12.60 3.53
CA LEU A 227 3.58 -11.83 3.15
C LEU A 227 3.90 -10.34 2.91
N MET A 228 4.94 -9.79 3.55
CA MET A 228 5.32 -8.39 3.42
C MET A 228 5.80 -8.02 2.00
N PRO A 229 6.82 -8.69 1.40
CA PRO A 229 7.21 -8.40 0.02
C PRO A 229 6.08 -8.71 -0.98
N ASN A 230 5.25 -9.73 -0.73
CA ASN A 230 4.06 -10.02 -1.54
C ASN A 230 3.05 -8.85 -1.52
N HIS A 231 2.78 -8.31 -0.33
CA HIS A 231 1.90 -7.17 -0.11
C HIS A 231 2.43 -5.92 -0.82
N MET A 232 3.69 -5.55 -0.56
CA MET A 232 4.35 -4.42 -1.22
C MET A 232 4.28 -4.57 -2.76
N TYR A 233 4.54 -5.77 -3.29
CA TYR A 233 4.48 -6.02 -4.74
C TYR A 233 3.09 -5.72 -5.32
N ARG A 234 2.02 -6.12 -4.63
CA ARG A 234 0.64 -5.87 -5.08
C ARG A 234 0.31 -4.37 -5.05
N GLU A 235 0.84 -3.62 -4.10
CA GLU A 235 0.68 -2.16 -4.05
C GLU A 235 1.44 -1.46 -5.17
N GLU A 236 2.70 -1.84 -5.42
CA GLU A 236 3.46 -1.29 -6.54
C GLU A 236 2.79 -1.61 -7.90
N CYS A 237 2.23 -2.81 -8.02
CA CYS A 237 1.44 -3.19 -9.18
C CYS A 237 0.18 -2.31 -9.32
N TYR A 238 -0.52 -2.03 -8.23
CA TYR A 238 -1.69 -1.17 -8.21
C TYR A 238 -1.34 0.26 -8.62
N TYR A 239 -0.23 0.80 -8.12
CA TYR A 239 0.27 2.11 -8.53
C TYR A 239 0.55 2.19 -10.03
N LEU A 240 1.29 1.23 -10.60
CA LEU A 240 1.53 1.19 -12.05
C LEU A 240 0.23 1.03 -12.84
N LEU A 241 -0.75 0.27 -12.34
CA LEU A 241 -2.06 0.17 -12.96
C LEU A 241 -2.75 1.56 -13.00
N LYS A 242 -2.71 2.32 -11.92
CA LYS A 242 -3.28 3.68 -11.85
C LYS A 242 -2.60 4.68 -12.79
N LEU A 243 -1.27 4.63 -12.89
CA LEU A 243 -0.54 5.42 -13.88
C LEU A 243 -0.92 5.03 -15.31
N SER A 244 -1.13 3.74 -15.59
CA SER A 244 -1.55 3.28 -16.92
C SER A 244 -2.96 3.74 -17.29
N GLN A 245 -3.87 3.80 -16.31
CA GLN A 245 -5.24 4.31 -16.49
C GLN A 245 -5.26 5.81 -16.81
N SER A 246 -4.26 6.56 -16.35
CA SER A 246 -4.04 7.97 -16.71
C SER A 246 -3.46 8.16 -18.12
N GLY A 247 -3.07 7.06 -18.80
CA GLY A 247 -2.45 7.07 -20.11
C GLY A 247 -0.96 7.44 -20.09
N ASP A 248 -0.34 7.47 -18.92
CA ASP A 248 1.05 7.88 -18.74
C ASP A 248 2.06 6.77 -19.03
N ILE A 249 1.65 5.52 -18.85
CA ILE A 249 2.46 4.32 -19.12
C ILE A 249 1.60 3.19 -19.72
N ALA A 250 2.25 2.17 -20.27
CA ALA A 250 1.57 0.96 -20.70
C ALA A 250 1.02 0.18 -19.49
N LYS A 251 -0.09 -0.54 -19.68
CA LYS A 251 -0.66 -1.43 -18.66
C LYS A 251 0.42 -2.40 -18.14
N PRO A 252 0.61 -2.52 -16.82
CA PRO A 252 1.60 -3.44 -16.28
C PRO A 252 1.16 -4.89 -16.43
N ASP A 253 2.13 -5.80 -16.51
CA ASP A 253 1.93 -7.25 -16.58
C ASP A 253 1.98 -7.87 -15.18
N CYS A 254 0.99 -7.50 -14.36
CA CYS A 254 0.81 -7.97 -12.98
C CYS A 254 -0.67 -7.82 -12.56
N ASP A 255 -1.10 -8.57 -11.56
CA ASP A 255 -2.43 -8.44 -10.96
C ASP A 255 -2.31 -7.98 -9.50
N PRO A 256 -2.75 -6.75 -9.16
CA PRO A 256 -2.68 -6.27 -7.77
C PRO A 256 -3.70 -6.97 -6.86
N ALA A 257 -4.76 -7.57 -7.42
CA ALA A 257 -5.78 -8.28 -6.66
C ALA A 257 -5.50 -9.79 -6.52
N GLU A 258 -4.32 -10.24 -6.98
CA GLU A 258 -3.88 -11.62 -6.82
C GLU A 258 -3.97 -12.04 -5.33
N PRO A 259 -4.43 -13.26 -5.02
CA PRO A 259 -4.45 -13.74 -3.65
C PRO A 259 -3.05 -13.68 -3.02
N ARG A 260 -2.98 -13.18 -1.80
CA ARG A 260 -1.82 -13.33 -0.94
C ARG A 260 -1.49 -14.82 -0.74
N ILE A 261 -0.20 -15.09 -0.53
CA ILE A 261 0.36 -16.42 -0.27
C ILE A 261 -0.15 -17.07 1.02
#